data_AF-A0A7I9Z6V2-F1
#
_entry.id   AF-A0A7I9Z6V2-F1
#
_cell.length_a   1.000
_cell.length_b   1.000
_cell.length_c   1.000
_cell.angle_alpha   90.00
_cell.angle_beta   90.00
_cell.angle_gamma   90.00
#
_symmetry.space_group_name_H-M   'P 1'
#
loop_
_entity.id
_entity.type
_entity.pdbx_description
1 polymer ?
#
loop_
_entity_poly.entity_id
_entity_poly.type
_entity_poly.pdbx_seq_one_letter_code
_entity_poly.pdbx_strand_id
1 'polypeptide(L)'
;MTGPTSDSGFSGLQRMDFDALYRGESPGAGIPPMPAPPWDTKAPKDSVIAWHDRGWVHGDVLDIGCGLGDNAIYLAKNGFRVTGLDLSPTALITAERRAADAGVRVTFGVTDATELEGYTDAFDTVVDSGMFHCLDEDGKRRYAAAAHRATRPGATLLISCFSDANPTDPQWPRPAVSEQTLRDVLGGAGWDIESIEPATMRRELDGDHVEMAFWYVRAQRR
;
A
#
# COMPACT_ATOMS: atom_id res chain seq x y z
N MET A 1 44.52 11.25 21.41
CA MET A 1 44.19 12.02 20.19
C MET A 1 42.87 11.51 19.67
N THR A 2 41.85 12.33 19.84
CA THR A 2 40.46 12.12 19.43
C THR A 2 40.34 12.39 17.92
N GLY A 3 39.94 11.39 17.14
CA GLY A 3 39.47 11.58 15.76
C GLY A 3 38.00 12.02 15.77
N PRO A 4 37.57 12.91 14.89
CA PRO A 4 36.22 13.46 14.92
C PRO A 4 35.21 12.43 14.39
N THR A 5 34.14 12.27 15.17
CA THR A 5 32.88 11.62 14.83
C THR A 5 32.26 12.29 13.61
N SER A 6 32.05 11.54 12.54
CA SER A 6 31.16 11.94 11.45
C SER A 6 29.72 11.78 11.94
N ASP A 7 29.16 12.89 12.40
CA ASP A 7 27.75 13.03 12.71
C ASP A 7 26.98 13.07 11.37
N SER A 8 26.57 11.89 10.89
CA SER A 8 25.65 11.78 9.76
C SER A 8 24.24 12.06 10.26
N GLY A 9 23.94 13.34 10.44
CA GLY A 9 22.61 13.84 10.70
C GLY A 9 21.69 13.50 9.52
N PHE A 10 20.92 12.41 9.67
CA PHE A 10 19.57 12.11 9.17
C PHE A 10 19.32 10.60 9.37
N SER A 11 19.20 10.15 10.63
CA SER A 11 18.87 8.75 10.99
C SER A 11 17.78 8.71 12.07
N GLY A 12 16.55 9.07 11.72
CA GLY A 12 15.54 9.32 12.77
C GLY A 12 14.06 9.23 12.42
N LEU A 13 13.65 8.63 11.29
CA LEU A 13 12.33 8.01 11.27
C LEU A 13 12.53 6.51 11.51
N GLN A 14 12.25 6.06 12.73
CA GLN A 14 12.07 4.62 12.95
C GLN A 14 10.94 4.15 12.03
N ARG A 15 11.25 3.19 11.16
CA ARG A 15 10.27 2.53 10.29
C ARG A 15 9.17 1.92 11.17
N MET A 16 7.92 2.23 10.87
CA MET A 16 6.77 1.73 11.63
C MET A 16 6.74 0.20 11.58
N ASP A 17 6.63 -0.45 12.75
CA ASP A 17 6.42 -1.89 12.86
C ASP A 17 4.92 -2.19 12.69
N PHE A 18 4.52 -2.48 11.46
CA PHE A 18 3.13 -2.81 11.15
C PHE A 18 2.67 -4.12 11.80
N ASP A 19 3.54 -5.11 11.97
CA ASP A 19 3.16 -6.40 12.58
C ASP A 19 2.86 -6.23 14.07
N ALA A 20 3.65 -5.42 14.78
CA ALA A 20 3.32 -4.96 16.14
C ALA A 20 1.97 -4.22 16.18
N LEU A 21 1.71 -3.32 15.22
CA LEU A 21 0.43 -2.64 15.15
C LEU A 21 -0.75 -3.62 15.00
N TYR A 22 -0.61 -4.64 14.15
CA TYR A 22 -1.64 -5.66 13.96
C TYR A 22 -1.85 -6.55 15.19
N ARG A 23 -0.86 -6.66 16.08
CA ARG A 23 -1.02 -7.28 17.42
C ARG A 23 -1.65 -6.36 18.46
N GLY A 24 -1.92 -5.09 18.12
CA GLY A 24 -2.41 -4.08 19.05
C GLY A 24 -1.30 -3.51 19.96
N GLU A 25 -0.05 -3.67 19.55
CA GLU A 25 1.13 -3.16 20.26
C GLU A 25 1.55 -1.79 19.71
N SER A 26 2.47 -1.11 20.40
CA SER A 26 3.06 0.13 19.92
C SER A 26 3.96 -0.17 18.71
N PRO A 27 3.77 0.52 17.56
CA PRO A 27 4.53 0.25 16.34
C PRO A 27 5.85 1.03 16.24
N GLY A 28 6.22 1.77 17.28
CA GLY A 28 7.44 2.59 17.27
C GLY A 28 7.51 3.53 18.46
N ALA A 29 8.71 4.05 18.74
CA ALA A 29 8.92 4.97 19.86
C ALA A 29 8.04 6.23 19.71
N GLY A 30 7.27 6.55 20.75
CA GLY A 30 6.37 7.70 20.75
C GLY A 30 5.03 7.48 20.05
N ILE A 31 4.79 6.32 19.44
CA ILE A 31 3.50 5.98 18.81
C ILE A 31 2.70 5.07 19.76
N PRO A 32 1.53 5.49 20.25
CA PRO A 32 0.75 4.69 21.19
C PRO A 32 0.22 3.40 20.53
N PRO A 33 0.02 2.31 21.29
CA PRO A 33 -0.68 1.13 20.81
C PRO A 33 -2.12 1.51 20.41
N MET A 34 -2.65 0.84 19.39
CA MET A 34 -4.04 1.02 18.97
C MET A 34 -4.81 -0.29 19.04
N PRO A 35 -6.08 -0.27 19.50
CA PRO A 35 -6.89 -1.49 19.58
C PRO A 35 -7.21 -2.06 18.18
N ALA A 36 -7.20 -1.22 17.15
CA ALA A 36 -7.30 -1.65 15.76
C ALA A 36 -6.58 -0.65 14.84
N PRO A 37 -6.01 -1.09 13.70
CA PRO A 37 -5.45 -0.19 12.71
C PRO A 37 -6.53 0.73 12.12
N PRO A 38 -6.27 2.03 11.90
CA PRO A 38 -7.26 2.97 11.41
C PRO A 38 -7.74 2.64 9.99
N TRP A 39 -6.96 1.91 9.21
CA TRP A 39 -7.36 1.43 7.88
C TRP A 39 -8.22 0.17 7.91
N ASP A 40 -8.43 -0.50 9.04
CA ASP A 40 -9.23 -1.72 9.15
C ASP A 40 -10.74 -1.43 9.17
N THR A 41 -11.29 -1.06 8.02
CA THR A 41 -12.71 -0.66 7.85
C THR A 41 -13.67 -1.85 7.73
N LYS A 42 -13.15 -3.09 7.67
CA LYS A 42 -13.94 -4.32 7.38
C LYS A 42 -14.69 -4.25 6.05
N ALA A 43 -14.21 -3.42 5.13
CA ALA A 43 -14.84 -3.10 3.86
C ALA A 43 -13.76 -2.69 2.86
N PRO A 44 -13.93 -3.02 1.56
CA PRO A 44 -13.01 -2.57 0.52
C PRO A 44 -12.97 -1.05 0.45
N LYS A 45 -11.87 -0.51 -0.06
CA LYS A 45 -11.74 0.94 -0.26
C LYS A 45 -12.56 1.39 -1.46
N ASP A 46 -13.14 2.58 -1.36
CA ASP A 46 -13.92 3.21 -2.43
C ASP A 46 -13.13 3.33 -3.73
N SER A 47 -11.81 3.58 -3.64
CA SER A 47 -10.92 3.60 -4.80
C SER A 47 -10.90 2.24 -5.52
N VAL A 48 -10.81 1.13 -4.78
CA VAL A 48 -10.77 -0.22 -5.34
C VAL A 48 -12.12 -0.60 -5.97
N ILE A 49 -13.23 -0.23 -5.33
CA ILE A 49 -14.56 -0.38 -5.92
C ILE A 49 -14.64 0.40 -7.24
N ALA A 50 -14.25 1.67 -7.23
CA ALA A 50 -14.32 2.53 -8.40
C ALA A 50 -13.43 2.03 -9.55
N TRP A 51 -12.23 1.52 -9.26
CA TRP A 51 -11.35 0.95 -10.29
C TRP A 51 -11.90 -0.34 -10.87
N HIS A 52 -12.50 -1.20 -10.05
CA HIS A 52 -13.22 -2.38 -10.51
C HIS A 52 -14.37 -2.00 -11.44
N ASP A 53 -15.25 -1.08 -11.01
CA ASP A 53 -16.44 -0.67 -11.78
C ASP A 53 -16.08 0.00 -13.11
N ARG A 54 -14.92 0.67 -13.18
CA ARG A 54 -14.38 1.25 -14.41
C ARG A 54 -13.73 0.21 -15.34
N GLY A 55 -13.65 -1.04 -14.93
CA GLY A 55 -13.00 -2.12 -15.69
C GLY A 55 -11.48 -2.01 -15.72
N TRP A 56 -10.86 -1.31 -14.76
CA TRP A 56 -9.41 -1.16 -14.70
C TRP A 56 -8.71 -2.32 -13.99
N VAL A 57 -9.48 -3.13 -13.26
CA VAL A 57 -9.00 -4.39 -12.67
C VAL A 57 -9.35 -5.53 -13.61
N HIS A 58 -8.35 -6.30 -14.01
CA HIS A 58 -8.49 -7.43 -14.93
C HIS A 58 -7.45 -8.53 -14.66
N GLY A 59 -7.75 -9.74 -15.14
CA GLY A 59 -6.86 -10.89 -15.09
C GLY A 59 -6.47 -11.31 -13.66
N ASP A 60 -5.19 -11.67 -13.50
CA ASP A 60 -4.61 -12.05 -12.22
C ASP A 60 -4.21 -10.83 -11.42
N VAL A 61 -4.78 -10.70 -10.21
CA VAL A 61 -4.65 -9.49 -9.41
C VAL A 61 -3.68 -9.71 -8.24
N LEU A 62 -2.76 -8.78 -8.07
CA LEU A 62 -1.96 -8.62 -6.87
C LEU A 62 -2.52 -7.47 -6.02
N ASP A 63 -2.93 -7.75 -4.78
CA ASP A 63 -3.17 -6.76 -3.73
C ASP A 63 -1.90 -6.63 -2.89
N ILE A 64 -1.11 -5.57 -3.13
CA ILE A 64 0.23 -5.39 -2.57
C ILE A 64 0.18 -4.52 -1.31
N GLY A 65 0.65 -5.07 -0.18
CA GLY A 65 0.33 -4.53 1.14
C GLY A 65 -1.12 -4.76 1.52
N CYS A 66 -1.62 -6.00 1.34
CA CYS A 66 -3.05 -6.29 1.47
C CYS A 66 -3.61 -6.15 2.90
N GLY A 67 -2.74 -6.05 3.92
CA GLY A 67 -3.11 -5.96 5.32
C GLY A 67 -4.06 -7.08 5.72
N LEU A 68 -5.24 -6.71 6.23
CA LEU A 68 -6.25 -7.68 6.68
C LEU A 68 -7.14 -8.22 5.54
N GLY A 69 -6.81 -7.91 4.28
CA GLY A 69 -7.35 -8.57 3.09
C GLY A 69 -8.69 -8.05 2.56
N ASP A 70 -9.23 -6.94 3.07
CA ASP A 70 -10.58 -6.47 2.69
C ASP A 70 -10.72 -6.19 1.18
N ASN A 71 -9.69 -5.60 0.55
CA ASN A 71 -9.67 -5.37 -0.91
C ASN A 71 -9.53 -6.68 -1.69
N ALA A 72 -8.58 -7.53 -1.32
CA ALA A 72 -8.40 -8.84 -1.94
C ALA A 72 -9.66 -9.71 -1.89
N ILE A 73 -10.35 -9.73 -0.75
CA ILE A 73 -11.60 -10.48 -0.55
C ILE A 73 -12.71 -9.91 -1.45
N TYR A 74 -12.83 -8.59 -1.53
CA TYR A 74 -13.80 -7.95 -2.42
C TYR A 74 -13.55 -8.33 -3.88
N LEU A 75 -12.32 -8.26 -4.35
CA LEU A 75 -11.99 -8.61 -5.74
C LEU A 75 -12.22 -10.11 -5.99
N ALA A 76 -11.87 -10.99 -5.05
CA ALA A 76 -12.17 -12.42 -5.19
C ALA A 76 -13.68 -12.71 -5.23
N LYS A 77 -14.51 -11.99 -4.45
CA LYS A 77 -15.99 -12.08 -4.54
C LYS A 77 -16.52 -11.68 -5.91
N ASN A 78 -15.81 -10.80 -6.61
CA ASN A 78 -16.16 -10.34 -7.96
C ASN A 78 -15.49 -11.18 -9.06
N GLY A 79 -14.96 -12.36 -8.73
CA GLY A 79 -14.51 -13.36 -9.71
C GLY A 79 -13.05 -13.23 -10.13
N PHE A 80 -12.27 -12.32 -9.55
CA PHE A 80 -10.84 -12.22 -9.83
C PHE A 80 -10.04 -13.32 -9.11
N ARG A 81 -8.95 -13.76 -9.74
CA ARG A 81 -7.93 -14.59 -9.08
C ARG A 81 -6.95 -13.67 -8.38
N VAL A 82 -7.04 -13.62 -7.05
CA VAL A 82 -6.30 -12.64 -6.24
C VAL A 82 -5.17 -13.30 -5.44
N THR A 83 -4.01 -12.65 -5.46
CA THR A 83 -2.91 -12.88 -4.52
C THR A 83 -2.77 -11.63 -3.64
N GLY A 84 -2.88 -11.79 -2.32
CA GLY A 84 -2.66 -10.72 -1.34
C GLY A 84 -1.32 -10.91 -0.65
N LEU A 85 -0.43 -9.92 -0.74
CA LEU A 85 0.90 -9.99 -0.15
C LEU A 85 1.09 -8.88 0.88
N ASP A 86 1.65 -9.21 2.04
CA ASP A 86 1.95 -8.25 3.10
C ASP A 86 3.23 -8.64 3.85
N LEU A 87 3.88 -7.69 4.51
CA LEU A 87 5.06 -7.96 5.33
C LEU A 87 4.69 -8.57 6.69
N SER A 88 3.46 -8.35 7.16
CA SER A 88 2.95 -8.76 8.47
C SER A 88 2.31 -10.16 8.44
N PRO A 89 2.92 -11.18 9.07
CA PRO A 89 2.28 -12.47 9.26
C PRO A 89 0.98 -12.36 10.07
N THR A 90 0.92 -11.44 11.05
CA THR A 90 -0.27 -11.25 11.90
C THR A 90 -1.47 -10.76 11.09
N ALA A 91 -1.23 -9.86 10.12
CA ALA A 91 -2.28 -9.37 9.23
C ALA A 91 -2.83 -10.50 8.36
N LEU A 92 -1.94 -11.31 7.79
CA LEU A 92 -2.30 -12.40 6.88
C LEU A 92 -3.10 -13.51 7.56
N ILE A 93 -2.81 -13.84 8.83
CA ILE A 93 -3.65 -14.78 9.61
C ILE A 93 -5.10 -14.27 9.68
N THR A 94 -5.28 -12.97 9.88
CA THR A 94 -6.62 -12.38 9.90
C THR A 94 -7.24 -12.33 8.51
N ALA A 95 -6.44 -12.04 7.48
CA ALA A 95 -6.90 -11.99 6.08
C ALA A 95 -7.39 -13.37 5.61
N GLU A 96 -6.65 -14.44 5.91
CA GLU A 96 -7.02 -15.83 5.61
C GLU A 96 -8.34 -16.21 6.29
N ARG A 97 -8.49 -15.89 7.58
CA ARG A 97 -9.75 -16.13 8.30
C ARG A 97 -10.92 -15.39 7.65
N ARG A 98 -10.76 -14.09 7.35
CA ARG A 98 -11.82 -13.30 6.72
C ARG A 98 -12.19 -13.81 5.33
N ALA A 99 -11.22 -14.27 4.54
CA ALA A 99 -11.48 -14.87 3.24
C ALA A 99 -12.28 -16.18 3.37
N ALA A 100 -11.92 -17.02 4.34
CA ALA A 100 -12.66 -18.24 4.65
C ALA A 100 -14.10 -17.94 5.10
N ASP A 101 -14.29 -16.99 6.03
CA ASP A 101 -15.62 -16.54 6.49
C ASP A 101 -16.46 -15.96 5.35
N ALA A 102 -15.81 -15.29 4.39
CA ALA A 102 -16.44 -14.74 3.19
C ALA A 102 -16.71 -15.78 2.09
N GLY A 103 -16.27 -17.03 2.25
CA GLY A 103 -16.46 -18.11 1.29
C GLY A 103 -15.69 -17.93 -0.03
N VAL A 104 -14.57 -17.19 -0.02
CA VAL A 104 -13.75 -16.93 -1.22
C VAL A 104 -12.35 -17.49 -1.08
N ARG A 105 -11.68 -17.71 -2.23
CA ARG A 105 -10.29 -18.14 -2.28
C ARG A 105 -9.40 -16.97 -2.69
N VAL A 106 -8.47 -16.62 -1.81
CA VAL A 106 -7.36 -15.67 -2.06
C VAL A 106 -6.07 -16.39 -1.69
N THR A 107 -5.02 -16.24 -2.49
CA THR A 107 -3.68 -16.70 -2.13
C THR A 107 -3.01 -15.63 -1.29
N PHE A 108 -2.77 -15.89 -0.01
CA PHE A 108 -2.04 -14.97 0.86
C PHE A 108 -0.58 -15.42 1.04
N GLY A 109 0.33 -14.46 1.20
CA GLY A 109 1.74 -14.76 1.40
C GLY A 109 2.54 -13.62 2.01
N VAL A 110 3.47 -13.95 2.91
CA VAL A 110 4.42 -12.98 3.47
C VAL A 110 5.43 -12.61 2.39
N THR A 111 5.59 -11.32 2.10
CA THR A 111 6.60 -10.85 1.16
C THR A 111 7.02 -9.40 1.45
N ASP A 112 8.24 -9.04 1.06
CA ASP A 112 8.63 -7.64 0.97
C ASP A 112 8.16 -7.08 -0.39
N ALA A 113 7.28 -6.07 -0.35
CA ALA A 113 6.75 -5.42 -1.54
C ALA A 113 7.81 -4.70 -2.40
N THR A 114 8.98 -4.43 -1.83
CA THR A 114 10.13 -3.87 -2.55
C THR A 114 10.95 -4.93 -3.28
N GLU A 115 10.67 -6.20 -3.03
CA GLU A 115 11.41 -7.32 -3.61
C GLU A 115 10.52 -8.23 -4.43
N LEU A 116 9.29 -8.54 -4.00
CA LEU A 116 8.34 -9.46 -4.64
C LEU A 116 9.01 -10.76 -5.13
N GLU A 117 9.78 -11.39 -4.25
CA GLU A 117 10.52 -12.61 -4.58
C GLU A 117 9.57 -13.72 -5.05
N GLY A 118 10.00 -14.46 -6.08
CA GLY A 118 9.22 -15.55 -6.66
C GLY A 118 8.14 -15.12 -7.67
N TYR A 119 7.94 -13.82 -7.90
CA TYR A 119 6.99 -13.31 -8.89
C TYR A 119 7.69 -12.63 -10.07
N THR A 120 7.42 -13.14 -11.26
CA THR A 120 7.81 -12.59 -12.57
C THR A 120 6.67 -12.84 -13.55
N ASP A 121 6.20 -11.80 -14.25
CA ASP A 121 5.13 -11.91 -15.26
C ASP A 121 3.89 -12.71 -14.77
N ALA A 122 3.53 -12.51 -13.51
CA ALA A 122 2.50 -13.27 -12.80
C ALA A 122 1.13 -12.57 -12.74
N PHE A 123 1.12 -11.24 -12.84
CA PHE A 123 -0.08 -10.44 -12.59
C PHE A 123 -0.44 -9.53 -13.77
N ASP A 124 -1.73 -9.35 -14.00
CA ASP A 124 -2.28 -8.44 -15.00
C ASP A 124 -2.74 -7.11 -14.37
N THR A 125 -3.04 -7.13 -13.05
CA THR A 125 -3.34 -5.92 -12.28
C THR A 125 -2.61 -5.92 -10.93
N VAL A 126 -2.07 -4.76 -10.53
CA VAL A 126 -1.59 -4.49 -9.17
C VAL A 126 -2.45 -3.42 -8.54
N VAL A 127 -2.98 -3.71 -7.36
CA VAL A 127 -3.73 -2.80 -6.50
C VAL A 127 -2.88 -2.51 -5.26
N ASP A 128 -2.50 -1.26 -5.08
CA ASP A 128 -1.89 -0.73 -3.86
C ASP A 128 -2.88 0.24 -3.21
N SER A 129 -3.27 -0.06 -1.98
CA SER A 129 -4.14 0.79 -1.19
C SER A 129 -3.48 1.19 0.12
N GLY A 130 -2.63 2.21 0.03
CA GLY A 130 -2.02 2.85 1.18
C GLY A 130 -0.71 2.21 1.62
N MET A 131 0.01 1.53 0.73
CA MET A 131 1.31 0.93 1.03
C MET A 131 2.47 1.76 0.46
N PHE A 132 2.40 2.21 -0.79
CA PHE A 132 3.49 2.94 -1.46
C PHE A 132 4.06 4.10 -0.64
N HIS A 133 3.19 4.87 0.02
CA HIS A 133 3.62 6.03 0.79
C HIS A 133 4.38 5.65 2.07
N CYS A 134 4.22 4.43 2.59
CA CYS A 134 4.93 3.94 3.78
C CYS A 134 6.41 3.67 3.53
N LEU A 135 6.84 3.67 2.27
CA LEU A 135 8.22 3.40 1.86
C LEU A 135 9.07 4.68 1.89
N ASP A 136 10.36 4.53 2.22
CA ASP A 136 11.35 5.58 2.02
C ASP A 136 11.66 5.77 0.53
N GLU A 137 12.48 6.77 0.19
CA GLU A 137 12.77 7.10 -1.21
C GLU A 137 13.39 5.94 -1.99
N ASP A 138 14.22 5.12 -1.34
CA ASP A 138 14.80 3.95 -1.97
C ASP A 138 13.80 2.80 -2.13
N GLY A 139 13.02 2.53 -1.08
CA GLY A 139 11.93 1.56 -1.08
C GLY A 139 10.92 1.85 -2.17
N LYS A 140 10.53 3.12 -2.40
CA LYS A 140 9.62 3.51 -3.49
C LYS A 140 10.16 3.10 -4.87
N ARG A 141 11.46 3.32 -5.13
CA ARG A 141 12.09 2.90 -6.39
C ARG A 141 12.15 1.38 -6.53
N ARG A 142 12.54 0.68 -5.47
CA ARG A 142 12.61 -0.80 -5.47
C ARG A 142 11.22 -1.42 -5.65
N TYR A 143 10.21 -0.88 -4.97
CA TYR A 143 8.80 -1.24 -5.15
C TYR A 143 8.37 -1.11 -6.61
N ALA A 144 8.59 0.06 -7.24
CA ALA A 144 8.13 0.29 -8.60
C ALA A 144 8.77 -0.69 -9.59
N ALA A 145 10.06 -1.00 -9.42
CA ALA A 145 10.77 -1.98 -10.22
C ALA A 145 10.32 -3.43 -9.95
N ALA A 146 10.08 -3.78 -8.69
CA ALA A 146 9.58 -5.10 -8.30
C ALA A 146 8.18 -5.35 -8.85
N ALA A 147 7.25 -4.40 -8.69
CA ALA A 147 5.91 -4.46 -9.25
C ALA A 147 5.96 -4.60 -10.78
N HIS A 148 6.82 -3.81 -11.45
CA HIS A 148 6.99 -3.91 -12.90
C HIS A 148 7.42 -5.32 -13.32
N ARG A 149 8.43 -5.90 -12.67
CA ARG A 149 8.90 -7.27 -12.94
C ARG A 149 7.84 -8.33 -12.66
N ALA A 150 7.07 -8.17 -11.58
CA ALA A 150 6.07 -9.15 -11.14
C ALA A 150 4.82 -9.18 -12.04
N THR A 151 4.53 -8.09 -12.75
CA THR A 151 3.40 -8.00 -13.68
C THR A 151 3.74 -8.46 -15.09
N ARG A 152 2.77 -8.73 -15.97
CA ARG A 152 2.95 -9.03 -17.41
C ARG A 152 2.99 -7.75 -18.26
N PRO A 153 3.51 -7.77 -19.50
CA PRO A 153 3.35 -6.65 -20.42
C PRO A 153 1.87 -6.29 -20.62
N GLY A 154 1.53 -4.99 -20.59
CA GLY A 154 0.16 -4.50 -20.64
C GLY A 154 -0.59 -4.52 -19.30
N ALA A 155 0.06 -4.93 -18.21
CA ALA A 155 -0.55 -4.91 -16.89
C ALA A 155 -0.86 -3.49 -16.39
N THR A 156 -1.85 -3.37 -15.51
CA THR A 156 -2.28 -2.11 -14.91
C THR A 156 -1.81 -2.00 -13.46
N LEU A 157 -1.20 -0.87 -13.10
CA LEU A 157 -0.86 -0.51 -11.72
C LEU A 157 -1.82 0.57 -11.24
N LEU A 158 -2.45 0.31 -10.09
CA LEU A 158 -3.41 1.20 -9.44
C LEU A 158 -2.92 1.50 -8.02
N ILE A 159 -2.64 2.77 -7.71
CA ILE A 159 -2.13 3.19 -6.40
C ILE A 159 -3.07 4.21 -5.78
N SER A 160 -3.40 4.02 -4.51
CA SER A 160 -3.98 5.03 -3.65
C SER A 160 -2.99 5.33 -2.53
N CYS A 161 -2.44 6.55 -2.51
CA CYS A 161 -1.43 6.92 -1.51
C CYS A 161 -1.66 8.34 -0.99
N PHE A 162 -1.19 8.65 0.22
CA PHE A 162 -1.32 10.00 0.76
C PHE A 162 -0.59 11.03 -0.10
N SER A 163 -1.27 12.14 -0.37
CA SER A 163 -0.71 13.31 -1.04
C SER A 163 0.00 14.21 -0.04
N ASP A 164 1.06 14.88 -0.50
CA ASP A 164 1.76 15.95 0.22
C ASP A 164 0.91 17.22 0.42
N ALA A 165 -0.32 17.26 -0.11
CA ALA A 165 -1.34 18.24 0.27
C ALA A 165 -1.89 18.02 1.70
N ASN A 166 -1.63 16.87 2.32
CA ASN A 166 -2.01 16.65 3.73
C ASN A 166 -1.16 17.50 4.68
N PRO A 167 -1.75 18.03 5.76
CA PRO A 167 -0.97 18.67 6.82
C PRO A 167 -0.06 17.65 7.52
N THR A 168 1.09 18.12 7.98
CA THR A 168 1.96 17.31 8.84
C THR A 168 1.29 17.05 10.19
N ASP A 169 1.51 15.86 10.72
CA ASP A 169 1.00 15.45 12.02
C ASP A 169 2.18 15.03 12.91
N PRO A 170 2.45 15.76 14.01
CA PRO A 170 3.58 15.50 14.88
C PRO A 170 3.39 14.27 15.77
N GLN A 171 2.17 13.77 15.96
CA GLN A 171 1.87 12.60 16.78
C GLN A 171 1.81 11.33 15.94
N TRP A 172 1.24 11.42 14.74
CA TRP A 172 1.10 10.30 13.83
C TRP A 172 1.82 10.59 12.52
N PRO A 173 3.00 9.99 12.27
CA PRO A 173 3.67 10.19 11.00
C PRO A 173 2.74 9.74 9.88
N ARG A 174 2.44 10.67 8.97
CA ARG A 174 1.70 10.44 7.74
C ARG A 174 2.65 10.64 6.57
N PRO A 175 3.45 9.62 6.22
CA PRO A 175 4.27 9.68 5.02
C PRO A 175 3.40 10.03 3.82
N ALA A 176 3.78 11.08 3.11
CA ALA A 176 3.03 11.64 2.00
C ALA A 176 3.94 11.75 0.79
N VAL A 177 3.33 11.76 -0.40
CA VAL A 177 4.04 11.68 -1.66
C VAL A 177 3.64 12.83 -2.55
N SER A 178 4.63 13.48 -3.16
CA SER A 178 4.40 14.50 -4.20
C SER A 178 4.04 13.86 -5.54
N GLU A 179 3.28 14.58 -6.37
CA GLU A 179 3.03 14.15 -7.75
C GLU A 179 4.35 13.92 -8.52
N GLN A 180 5.35 14.77 -8.30
CA GLN A 180 6.66 14.65 -8.94
C GLN A 180 7.36 13.35 -8.56
N THR A 181 7.33 12.96 -7.27
CA THR A 181 7.88 11.68 -6.80
C THR A 181 7.21 10.50 -7.49
N LEU A 182 5.88 10.51 -7.66
CA LEU A 182 5.16 9.46 -8.40
C LEU A 182 5.63 9.38 -9.85
N ARG A 183 5.78 10.53 -10.52
CA ARG A 183 6.24 10.60 -11.92
C ARG A 183 7.65 10.05 -12.08
N ASP A 184 8.58 10.47 -11.23
CA ASP A 184 9.98 10.08 -11.31
C ASP A 184 10.17 8.59 -10.98
N VAL A 185 9.52 8.11 -9.91
CA VAL A 185 9.67 6.73 -9.44
C VAL A 185 9.03 5.74 -10.42
N LEU A 186 7.77 5.96 -10.81
CA LEU A 186 7.06 5.02 -11.66
C LEU A 186 7.60 5.09 -13.10
N GLY A 187 7.81 6.29 -13.63
CA GLY A 187 8.40 6.48 -14.96
C GLY A 187 9.81 5.90 -15.06
N GLY A 188 10.65 6.10 -14.04
CA GLY A 188 11.99 5.52 -13.97
C GLY A 188 12.02 3.98 -13.94
N ALA A 189 10.93 3.35 -13.50
CA ALA A 189 10.79 1.90 -13.47
C ALA A 189 10.13 1.30 -14.72
N GLY A 190 9.77 2.13 -15.72
CA GLY A 190 9.17 1.68 -16.98
C GLY A 190 7.64 1.68 -17.01
N TRP A 191 6.98 2.29 -16.04
CA TRP A 191 5.53 2.47 -16.05
C TRP A 191 5.13 3.67 -16.90
N ASP A 192 4.14 3.48 -17.77
CA ASP A 192 3.47 4.55 -18.50
C ASP A 192 2.32 5.08 -17.66
N ILE A 193 2.46 6.29 -17.12
CA ILE A 193 1.47 6.87 -16.21
C ILE A 193 0.33 7.46 -17.05
N GLU A 194 -0.84 6.86 -16.96
CA GLU A 194 -2.04 7.30 -17.68
C GLU A 194 -2.75 8.44 -16.94
N SER A 195 -2.85 8.35 -15.61
CA SER A 195 -3.39 9.44 -14.78
C SER A 195 -2.83 9.48 -13.37
N ILE A 196 -2.78 10.69 -12.80
CA ILE A 196 -2.59 10.96 -11.38
C ILE A 196 -3.70 11.94 -11.00
N GLU A 197 -4.68 11.48 -10.25
CA GLU A 197 -5.87 12.26 -9.88
C GLU A 197 -5.85 12.56 -8.37
N PRO A 198 -6.05 13.82 -7.95
CA PRO A 198 -6.23 14.12 -6.54
C PRO A 198 -7.60 13.61 -6.07
N ALA A 199 -7.64 13.04 -4.88
CA ALA A 199 -8.87 12.59 -4.22
C ALA A 199 -8.89 13.02 -2.75
N THR A 200 -10.09 13.27 -2.22
CA THR A 200 -10.27 13.62 -0.81
C THR A 200 -11.16 12.59 -0.15
N MET A 201 -10.65 11.96 0.92
CA MET A 201 -11.44 11.11 1.80
C MET A 201 -11.79 11.89 3.07
N ARG A 202 -13.07 11.94 3.41
CA ARG A 202 -13.54 12.48 4.69
C ARG A 202 -13.68 11.35 5.68
N ARG A 203 -13.15 11.54 6.88
CA ARG A 203 -13.37 10.62 8.00
C ARG A 203 -13.82 11.38 9.23
N GLU A 204 -14.69 10.74 9.99
CA GLU A 204 -14.98 11.16 11.35
C GLU A 204 -14.02 10.42 12.29
N LEU A 205 -13.20 11.17 13.02
CA LEU A 205 -12.24 10.67 14.00
C LEU A 205 -12.49 11.43 15.29
N ASP A 206 -12.87 10.71 16.35
CA ASP A 206 -13.16 11.27 17.68
C ASP A 206 -14.16 12.46 17.70
N GLY A 207 -15.09 12.48 16.74
CA GLY A 207 -16.11 13.54 16.59
C GLY A 207 -15.67 14.72 15.71
N ASP A 208 -14.41 14.74 15.26
CA ASP A 208 -13.89 15.71 14.31
C ASP A 208 -13.88 15.17 12.88
N HIS A 209 -14.15 16.06 11.92
CA HIS A 209 -14.05 15.73 10.50
C HIS A 209 -12.62 15.95 10.03
N VAL A 210 -11.92 14.85 9.74
CA VAL A 210 -10.58 14.86 9.16
C VAL A 210 -10.71 14.63 7.65
N GLU A 211 -10.31 15.62 6.87
CA GLU A 211 -10.10 15.46 5.43
C GLU A 211 -8.68 14.96 5.17
N MET A 212 -8.55 13.92 4.35
CA MET A 212 -7.27 13.39 3.92
C MET A 212 -7.18 13.41 2.40
N ALA A 213 -6.09 13.98 1.89
CA ALA A 213 -5.77 14.06 0.48
C ALA A 213 -5.02 12.81 0.01
N PHE A 214 -5.38 12.29 -1.15
CA PHE A 214 -4.77 11.12 -1.78
C PHE A 214 -4.42 11.44 -3.22
N TRP A 215 -3.43 10.73 -3.74
CA TRP A 215 -3.25 10.50 -5.16
C TRP A 215 -3.87 9.16 -5.53
N TYR A 216 -4.72 9.16 -6.56
CA TYR A 216 -5.14 7.96 -7.26
C TYR A 216 -4.37 7.90 -8.58
N VAL A 217 -3.50 6.90 -8.70
CA VAL A 217 -2.63 6.72 -9.85
C VAL A 217 -3.10 5.54 -10.65
N ARG A 218 -3.11 5.70 -11.97
CA ARG A 218 -3.24 4.62 -12.93
C ARG A 218 -2.06 4.65 -13.89
N ALA A 219 -1.37 3.53 -14.01
CA ALA A 219 -0.26 3.36 -14.94
C ALA A 219 -0.31 1.99 -15.63
N GLN A 220 0.34 1.86 -16.78
CA GLN A 220 0.45 0.61 -17.53
C GLN A 220 1.91 0.19 -17.72
N ARG A 221 2.14 -1.12 -17.69
CA ARG A 221 3.43 -1.70 -18.06
C ARG A 221 3.56 -1.75 -19.59
N ARG A 222 4.62 -1.15 -20.11
CA ARG A 222 4.97 -1.24 -21.55
C ARG A 222 5.61 -2.57 -21.92
#